data_AF-A0ABD1FTR4-F1
#
_entry.id   AF-A0ABD1FTR4-F1
#
_cell.length_a   1.000
_cell.length_b   1.000
_cell.length_c   1.000
_cell.angle_alpha   90.00
_cell.angle_beta   90.00
_cell.angle_gamma   90.00
#
_symmetry.space_group_name_H-M   'P 1'
#
loop_
_entity.id
_entity.type
_entity.pdbx_description
1 polymer ?
#
loop_
_entity_poly.entity_id
_entity_poly.type
_entity_poly.pdbx_seq_one_letter_code
_entity_poly.pdbx_strand_id
1 'polypeptide(L)'
;MPINNYKGFLRMTGFCKTKIPSGIMEALEPIKENEEAVRSYGIHLGTEMCKKILASGIRTLHLYTLNMEKSAQAILANLGLIEESKISRSLPWRRPANIFRVKEGVRPIFWANRPKSYISRTIGWDQYPHGRWGDSQNASYGALTDYQACIFIQ
;
A
#
# COMPACT_ATOMS: atom_id res chain seq x y z
N MET A 1 -4.69 3.52 14.50
CA MET A 1 -3.21 3.43 14.51
C MET A 1 -2.82 2.26 15.41
N PRO A 2 -2.20 1.20 14.89
CA PRO A 2 -1.73 0.08 15.71
C PRO A 2 -0.57 0.49 16.63
N ILE A 3 -0.50 -0.12 17.82
CA ILE A 3 0.61 0.11 18.76
C ILE A 3 1.79 -0.78 18.35
N ASN A 4 2.92 -0.15 17.99
CA ASN A 4 4.12 -0.88 17.55
C ASN A 4 5.24 -0.90 18.61
N ASN A 5 5.33 0.15 19.43
CA ASN A 5 6.28 0.26 20.54
C ASN A 5 5.68 1.18 21.61
N TYR A 6 6.14 1.02 22.86
CA TYR A 6 5.60 1.75 24.01
C TYR A 6 5.94 3.25 23.96
N LYS A 7 7.22 3.59 23.72
CA LYS A 7 7.70 4.98 23.70
C LYS A 7 7.05 5.82 22.59
N GLY A 8 6.92 5.26 21.40
CA GLY A 8 6.29 5.92 20.25
C GLY A 8 4.78 6.04 20.42
N PHE A 9 4.13 5.08 21.08
CA PHE A 9 2.73 5.22 21.49
C PHE A 9 2.54 6.43 22.41
N LEU A 10 3.32 6.53 23.50
CA LEU A 10 3.26 7.68 24.42
C LEU A 10 3.55 9.02 23.72
N ARG A 11 4.56 9.03 22.85
CA ARG A 11 4.90 10.23 22.06
C ARG A 11 3.74 10.66 21.16
N MET A 12 3.11 9.71 20.48
CA MET A 12 1.99 10.01 19.58
C MET A 12 0.77 10.47 20.36
N THR A 13 0.44 9.85 21.49
CA THR A 13 -0.70 10.27 22.33
C THR A 13 -0.50 11.66 22.90
N GLY A 14 0.74 12.01 23.27
CA GLY A 14 1.12 13.37 23.64
C GLY A 14 0.95 14.37 22.50
N PHE A 15 1.39 14.02 21.29
CA PHE A 15 1.24 14.87 20.10
C PHE A 15 -0.23 15.10 19.72
N CYS A 16 -1.04 14.03 19.73
CA CYS A 16 -2.46 14.08 19.43
C CYS A 16 -3.30 14.63 20.60
N LYS A 17 -2.69 14.98 21.74
CA LYS A 17 -3.38 15.43 22.98
C LYS A 17 -4.54 14.52 23.39
N THR A 18 -4.39 13.21 23.17
CA THR A 18 -5.45 12.22 23.39
C THR A 18 -5.22 11.50 24.71
N LYS A 19 -6.30 11.30 25.48
CA LYS A 19 -6.25 10.53 26.73
C LYS A 19 -6.24 9.03 26.43
N ILE A 20 -5.28 8.33 27.03
CA ILE A 20 -5.19 6.87 26.93
C ILE A 20 -6.09 6.26 28.02
N PRO A 21 -6.98 5.32 27.68
CA PRO A 21 -7.74 4.56 28.67
C PRO A 21 -6.83 3.80 29.65
N SER A 22 -7.14 3.83 30.95
CA SER A 22 -6.32 3.23 32.01
C SER A 22 -6.04 1.75 31.78
N GLY A 23 -7.05 0.97 31.38
CA GLY A 23 -6.88 -0.46 31.10
C GLY A 23 -5.87 -0.77 29.99
N ILE A 24 -5.63 0.14 29.04
CA ILE A 24 -4.60 -0.05 28.02
C ILE A 24 -3.20 0.18 28.60
N MET A 25 -3.05 1.18 29.48
CA MET A 25 -1.77 1.44 30.15
C MET A 25 -1.41 0.31 31.12
N GLU A 26 -2.37 -0.17 31.92
CA GLU A 26 -2.17 -1.28 32.85
C GLU A 26 -1.73 -2.56 32.13
N ALA A 27 -2.27 -2.83 30.95
CA ALA A 27 -1.86 -3.97 30.13
C ALA A 27 -0.47 -3.78 29.47
N LEU A 28 -0.08 -2.54 29.15
CA LEU A 28 1.18 -2.23 28.47
C LEU A 28 2.37 -2.11 29.43
N GLU A 29 2.16 -1.64 30.66
CA GLU A 29 3.21 -1.41 31.65
C GLU A 29 4.08 -2.65 31.95
N PRO A 30 3.52 -3.86 32.15
CA PRO A 30 4.34 -5.06 32.42
C PRO A 30 5.13 -5.53 31.20
N ILE A 31 4.69 -5.19 29.98
CA ILE A 31 5.30 -5.65 28.72
C ILE A 31 6.15 -4.56 28.04
N LYS A 32 6.34 -3.40 28.67
CA LYS A 32 6.95 -2.21 28.06
C LYS A 32 8.36 -2.42 27.49
N GLU A 33 9.13 -3.33 28.07
CA GLU A 33 10.50 -3.67 27.64
C GLU A 33 10.53 -4.75 26.55
N ASN A 34 9.41 -5.42 26.27
CA ASN A 34 9.30 -6.45 25.23
C ASN A 34 8.53 -5.89 24.03
N GLU A 35 9.26 -5.46 23.00
CA GLU A 35 8.66 -4.88 21.79
C GLU A 35 7.76 -5.84 21.01
N GLU A 36 8.05 -7.15 21.04
CA GLU A 36 7.23 -8.15 20.36
C GLU A 36 5.89 -8.33 21.05
N ALA A 37 5.89 -8.39 22.39
CA ALA A 37 4.68 -8.45 23.20
C ALA A 37 3.83 -7.18 23.06
N VAL A 38 4.46 -6.00 23.05
CA VAL A 38 3.76 -4.72 22.83
C VAL A 38 3.09 -4.70 21.45
N ARG A 39 3.79 -5.19 20.42
CA ARG A 39 3.26 -5.26 19.06
C ARG A 39 2.11 -6.26 18.94
N SER A 40 2.23 -7.44 19.51
CA SER A 40 1.16 -8.46 19.48
C SER A 40 -0.10 -7.96 20.20
N TYR A 41 0.07 -7.31 21.35
CA TYR A 41 -1.01 -6.63 22.06
C TYR A 41 -1.64 -5.52 21.20
N GLY A 42 -0.82 -4.69 20.55
CA GLY A 42 -1.29 -3.62 19.65
C GLY A 42 -2.08 -4.14 18.45
N ILE A 43 -1.68 -5.28 17.87
CA ILE A 43 -2.41 -5.97 16.81
C ILE A 43 -3.75 -6.50 17.32
N HIS A 44 -3.76 -7.16 18.49
CA HIS A 44 -4.98 -7.70 19.09
C HIS A 44 -5.99 -6.59 19.38
N LEU A 45 -5.56 -5.54 20.08
CA LEU A 45 -6.39 -4.37 20.40
C LEU A 45 -6.91 -3.69 19.12
N GLY A 46 -6.05 -3.48 18.12
CA GLY A 46 -6.42 -2.90 16.83
C GLY A 46 -7.46 -3.74 16.09
N THR A 47 -7.31 -5.07 16.13
CA THR A 47 -8.25 -6.01 15.51
C THR A 47 -9.62 -5.94 16.16
N GLU A 48 -9.69 -6.01 17.50
CA GLU A 48 -10.95 -5.98 18.24
C GLU A 48 -11.70 -4.64 18.07
N MET A 49 -10.97 -3.51 18.03
CA MET A 49 -11.57 -2.22 17.72
C MET A 49 -12.13 -2.20 16.29
N CYS A 50 -11.38 -2.69 15.31
CA CYS A 50 -11.84 -2.73 13.92
C CYS A 50 -13.07 -3.63 13.76
N LYS A 51 -13.11 -4.80 14.41
CA LYS A 51 -14.29 -5.68 14.41
C LYS A 51 -15.54 -4.97 14.97
N LYS A 52 -15.40 -4.26 16.09
CA LYS A 52 -16.51 -3.51 16.69
C LYS A 52 -17.03 -2.40 15.76
N ILE A 53 -16.12 -1.69 15.08
CA ILE A 53 -16.46 -0.64 14.10
C ILE A 53 -17.14 -1.23 12.86
N LEU A 54 -16.65 -2.37 12.35
CA LEU A 54 -17.29 -3.04 11.21
C LEU A 54 -18.68 -3.57 11.60
N ALA A 55 -18.82 -4.11 12.81
CA ALA A 55 -20.10 -4.60 13.34
C ALA A 55 -21.13 -3.48 13.54
N SER A 56 -20.70 -2.23 13.78
CA SER A 56 -21.62 -1.08 13.85
C SER A 56 -22.09 -0.57 12.49
N GLY A 57 -21.71 -1.23 11.39
CA GLY A 57 -22.18 -0.94 10.04
C GLY A 57 -21.27 -0.02 9.22
N ILE A 58 -20.14 0.43 9.79
CA ILE A 58 -19.16 1.23 9.07
C ILE A 58 -18.35 0.31 8.14
N ARG A 59 -18.30 0.63 6.84
CA ARG A 59 -17.65 -0.22 5.82
C ARG A 59 -16.20 0.17 5.49
N THR A 60 -15.72 1.31 6.01
CA THR A 60 -14.42 1.87 5.64
C THR A 60 -13.55 2.05 6.88
N LEU A 61 -12.32 1.52 6.82
CA LEU A 61 -11.31 1.66 7.87
C LEU A 61 -10.08 2.34 7.29
N HIS A 62 -9.57 3.36 7.98
CA HIS A 62 -8.30 4.01 7.64
C HIS A 62 -7.25 3.66 8.70
N LEU A 63 -6.22 2.93 8.29
CA LEU A 63 -5.14 2.47 9.16
C LEU A 63 -3.90 3.35 8.98
N TYR A 64 -3.48 4.04 10.04
CA TYR A 64 -2.18 4.70 10.10
C TYR A 64 -1.07 3.67 10.29
N THR A 65 -0.27 3.44 9.26
CA THR A 65 0.81 2.43 9.23
C THR A 65 2.14 2.93 9.79
N LEU A 66 2.38 4.24 9.79
CA LEU A 66 3.66 4.86 10.20
C LEU A 66 4.88 4.25 9.48
N ASN A 67 4.76 3.97 8.18
CA ASN A 67 5.77 3.30 7.36
C ASN A 67 6.14 1.88 7.84
N MET A 68 5.30 1.24 8.66
CA MET A 68 5.48 -0.13 9.13
C MET A 68 4.32 -1.00 8.62
N GLU A 69 4.64 -2.01 7.81
CA GLU A 69 3.63 -2.85 7.17
C GLU A 69 3.09 -3.98 8.06
N LYS A 70 3.96 -4.60 8.89
CA LYS A 70 3.69 -5.88 9.55
C LYS A 70 2.43 -5.85 10.42
N SER A 71 2.29 -4.82 11.26
CA SER A 71 1.14 -4.69 12.16
C SER A 71 -0.17 -4.43 11.41
N ALA A 72 -0.12 -3.64 10.34
CA ALA A 72 -1.30 -3.34 9.53
C ALA A 72 -1.75 -4.57 8.72
N GLN A 73 -0.80 -5.30 8.12
CA GLN A 73 -1.08 -6.56 7.42
C GLN A 73 -1.68 -7.59 8.38
N ALA A 74 -1.10 -7.76 9.58
CA ALA A 74 -1.62 -8.71 10.58
C ALA A 74 -3.06 -8.39 11.00
N ILE A 75 -3.38 -7.11 11.23
CA ILE A 75 -4.76 -6.69 11.55
C ILE A 75 -5.71 -7.01 10.38
N LEU A 76 -5.32 -6.67 9.15
CA LEU A 76 -6.14 -6.91 7.96
C LEU A 76 -6.35 -8.42 7.70
N ALA A 77 -5.33 -9.24 7.95
CA ALA A 77 -5.42 -10.70 7.88
C ALA A 77 -6.38 -11.25 8.95
N ASN A 78 -6.28 -10.79 10.20
CA ASN A 78 -7.18 -11.18 11.28
C ASN A 78 -8.64 -10.78 11.04
N LEU A 79 -8.87 -9.69 10.30
CA LEU A 79 -10.20 -9.25 9.89
C LEU A 79 -10.74 -10.02 8.67
N GLY A 80 -9.93 -10.87 8.03
CA GLY A 80 -10.30 -11.57 6.80
C GLY A 80 -10.46 -10.66 5.59
N LEU A 81 -9.86 -9.46 5.62
CA LEU A 81 -9.98 -8.47 4.52
C LEU A 81 -8.94 -8.68 3.42
N ILE A 82 -7.91 -9.51 3.67
CA ILE A 82 -6.90 -9.88 2.68
C ILE A 82 -7.07 -11.36 2.38
N GLU A 83 -7.38 -11.67 1.13
CA GLU A 83 -7.33 -13.03 0.60
C GLU A 83 -6.22 -13.12 -0.45
N GLU A 84 -5.08 -13.67 -0.07
CA GLU A 84 -3.91 -13.82 -0.96
C GLU A 84 -4.22 -14.71 -2.17
N SER A 85 -5.15 -15.65 -2.02
CA SER A 85 -5.60 -16.59 -3.06
C SER A 85 -6.37 -15.93 -4.22
N LYS A 86 -6.88 -14.70 -4.04
CA LYS A 86 -7.72 -14.01 -5.04
C LYS A 86 -6.96 -13.00 -5.91
N ILE A 87 -5.64 -12.93 -5.82
CA ILE A 87 -4.84 -11.96 -6.59
C ILE A 87 -4.66 -12.44 -8.04
N SER A 88 -5.75 -12.41 -8.81
CA SER A 88 -5.70 -12.60 -10.26
C SER A 88 -5.29 -11.29 -10.93
N ARG A 89 -4.12 -11.29 -11.57
CA ARG A 89 -3.70 -10.15 -12.38
C ARG A 89 -4.45 -10.19 -13.71
N SER A 90 -5.15 -9.13 -14.05
CA SER A 90 -5.87 -9.04 -15.33
C SER A 90 -4.95 -8.93 -16.55
N LEU A 91 -3.70 -8.50 -16.36
CA LEU A 91 -2.68 -8.39 -17.39
C LEU A 91 -1.35 -8.98 -16.87
N PRO A 92 -0.46 -9.43 -17.77
CA PRO A 92 0.88 -9.91 -17.39
C PRO A 92 1.75 -8.84 -16.70
N TRP A 93 1.43 -7.55 -16.88
CA TRP A 93 2.07 -6.42 -16.23
C TRP A 93 1.11 -5.67 -15.30
N ARG A 94 1.66 -4.92 -14.32
CA ARG A 94 0.88 -4.04 -13.46
C ARG A 94 0.33 -2.84 -14.26
N ARG A 95 -0.97 -2.58 -14.13
CA ARG A 95 -1.60 -1.37 -14.67
C ARG A 95 -1.13 -0.15 -13.87
N PRO A 96 -0.73 0.95 -14.55
CA PRO A 96 -0.37 2.19 -13.87
C PRO A 96 -1.64 2.90 -13.36
N ALA A 97 -1.51 3.71 -12.31
CA ALA A 97 -2.62 4.48 -11.74
C ALA A 97 -3.01 5.73 -12.55
N ASN A 98 -2.37 5.96 -13.70
CA ASN A 98 -2.63 7.13 -14.54
C ASN A 98 -3.93 6.95 -15.34
N ILE A 99 -4.84 7.92 -15.22
CA ILE A 99 -6.15 7.95 -15.89
C ILE A 99 -6.02 7.85 -17.42
N PHE A 100 -5.01 8.48 -18.02
CA PHE A 100 -4.80 8.45 -19.47
C PHE A 100 -4.40 7.06 -20.00
N ARG A 101 -3.91 6.18 -19.11
CA ARG A 101 -3.43 4.83 -19.45
C ARG A 101 -4.41 3.71 -19.13
N VAL A 102 -5.62 4.03 -18.69
CA VAL A 102 -6.61 3.02 -18.29
C VAL A 102 -6.94 2.04 -19.43
N LYS A 103 -6.92 2.53 -20.67
CA LYS A 103 -7.17 1.74 -21.89
C LYS A 103 -5.91 1.04 -22.43
N GLU A 104 -4.75 1.16 -21.78
CA GLU A 104 -3.53 0.53 -22.27
C GLU A 104 -3.63 -1.01 -22.16
N GLY A 105 -3.72 -1.68 -23.31
CA GLY A 105 -3.94 -3.13 -23.39
C GLY A 105 -2.73 -3.93 -23.86
N VAL A 106 -1.72 -3.29 -24.47
CA VAL A 106 -0.56 -3.97 -25.06
C VAL A 106 0.73 -3.21 -24.78
N ARG A 107 1.80 -3.96 -24.47
CA ARG A 107 3.15 -3.42 -24.29
C ARG A 107 4.18 -4.27 -25.05
N PRO A 108 5.30 -3.67 -25.50
CA PRO A 108 6.41 -4.44 -26.05
C PRO A 108 7.09 -5.24 -24.94
N ILE A 109 7.45 -6.49 -25.26
CA ILE A 109 8.04 -7.42 -24.28
C ILE A 109 9.39 -6.97 -23.73
N PHE A 110 10.13 -6.12 -24.46
CA PHE A 110 11.46 -5.63 -24.10
C PHE A 110 11.50 -4.92 -22.73
N TRP A 111 10.38 -4.37 -22.26
CA TRP A 111 10.27 -3.71 -20.95
C TRP A 111 9.61 -4.55 -19.86
N ALA A 112 9.40 -5.86 -20.07
CA ALA A 112 8.78 -6.73 -19.07
C ALA A 112 9.49 -6.65 -17.70
N ASN A 113 10.83 -6.61 -17.72
CA ASN A 113 11.66 -6.51 -16.52
C ASN A 113 11.98 -5.07 -16.09
N ARG A 114 11.55 -4.06 -16.87
CA ARG A 114 11.82 -2.63 -16.61
C ARG A 114 10.56 -1.77 -16.76
N PRO A 115 9.48 -2.04 -15.99
CA PRO A 115 8.21 -1.34 -16.14
C PRO A 115 8.31 0.16 -15.82
N LYS A 116 9.15 0.56 -14.84
CA LYS A 116 9.36 1.98 -14.50
C LYS A 116 9.95 2.77 -15.67
N SER A 117 10.91 2.18 -16.39
CA SER A 117 11.54 2.80 -17.56
C SER A 117 10.53 3.00 -18.69
N TYR A 118 9.69 1.99 -18.96
CA TYR A 118 8.63 2.11 -19.95
C TYR A 118 7.67 3.25 -19.62
N ILE A 119 7.19 3.33 -18.38
CA ILE A 119 6.27 4.39 -17.94
C ILE A 119 6.89 5.78 -18.10
N SER A 120 8.14 5.96 -17.65
CA SER A 120 8.85 7.23 -17.76
C SER A 120 9.03 7.67 -19.21
N ARG A 121 9.39 6.76 -20.11
CA ARG A 121 9.65 7.08 -21.52
C ARG A 121 8.41 7.32 -22.35
N THR A 122 7.28 6.76 -21.94
CA THR A 122 6.00 6.91 -22.64
C THR A 122 5.09 7.92 -21.95
N ILE A 123 5.58 8.69 -20.98
CA ILE A 123 4.75 9.59 -20.17
C ILE A 123 4.10 10.71 -20.99
N GLY A 124 4.80 11.20 -22.02
CA GLY A 124 4.35 12.26 -22.91
C GLY A 124 3.53 11.78 -24.11
N TRP A 125 3.06 10.52 -24.12
CA TRP A 125 2.18 10.05 -25.18
C TRP A 125 0.75 10.54 -24.97
N ASP A 126 0.14 11.09 -26.02
CA ASP A 126 -1.25 11.53 -26.01
C ASP A 126 -2.24 10.34 -25.98
N GLN A 127 -1.88 9.24 -26.65
CA GLN A 127 -2.68 8.02 -26.73
C GLN A 127 -1.83 6.77 -26.48
N TYR A 128 -2.46 5.76 -25.86
CA TYR A 128 -1.81 4.51 -25.48
C TYR A 128 -2.40 3.31 -26.25
N PRO A 129 -1.58 2.35 -26.69
CA PRO A 129 -2.05 1.21 -27.47
C PRO A 129 -3.07 0.33 -26.73
N HIS A 130 -4.15 0.00 -27.43
CA HIS A 130 -5.20 -0.93 -27.02
C HIS A 130 -5.44 -1.93 -28.15
N GLY A 131 -5.52 -3.24 -27.85
CA GLY A 131 -5.76 -4.26 -28.87
C GLY A 131 -4.48 -4.75 -29.56
N ARG A 132 -4.04 -4.10 -30.64
CA ARG A 132 -2.85 -4.50 -31.41
C ARG A 132 -1.75 -3.44 -31.31
N TRP A 133 -0.51 -3.87 -31.14
CA TRP A 133 0.64 -2.98 -31.24
C TRP A 133 0.89 -2.60 -32.71
N GLY A 134 0.96 -1.29 -33.01
CA GLY A 134 1.26 -0.80 -34.35
C GLY A 134 0.06 -0.37 -35.20
N ASP A 135 -1.15 -0.26 -34.63
CA ASP A 135 -2.24 0.46 -35.31
C ASP A 135 -1.82 1.93 -35.51
N SER A 136 -1.76 2.34 -36.78
CA SER A 136 -1.22 3.63 -37.25
C SER A 136 -1.99 4.87 -36.80
N GLN A 137 -3.08 4.67 -36.06
CA GLN A 137 -3.91 5.75 -35.50
C GLN A 137 -3.42 6.25 -34.14
N ASN A 138 -2.48 5.56 -33.48
CA ASN A 138 -1.95 6.01 -32.19
C ASN A 138 -0.70 6.89 -32.37
N ALA A 139 -0.75 8.11 -31.83
CA ALA A 139 0.35 9.10 -31.80
C ALA A 139 1.63 8.63 -31.07
N SER A 140 1.63 7.42 -30.51
CA SER A 140 2.71 6.76 -29.79
C SER A 140 3.93 6.35 -30.63
N TYR A 141 4.02 6.77 -31.90
CA TYR A 141 5.21 6.54 -32.75
C TYR A 141 6.32 7.58 -32.48
N GLY A 142 6.46 8.05 -31.24
CA GLY A 142 7.55 8.91 -30.81
C GLY A 142 8.81 8.09 -30.51
N ALA A 143 9.96 8.53 -31.02
CA ALA A 143 11.24 7.90 -30.73
C ALA A 143 11.57 7.99 -29.22
N LEU A 144 12.12 6.91 -28.67
CA LEU A 144 12.54 6.83 -27.26
C LEU A 144 13.88 7.54 -27.09
N THR A 145 13.86 8.87 -26.98
CA THR A 145 15.08 9.70 -26.99
C THR A 145 15.74 9.84 -25.62
N ASP A 146 15.01 9.67 -24.52
CA ASP A 146 15.56 9.93 -23.18
C ASP A 146 15.99 8.65 -22.43
N TYR A 147 17.31 8.54 -22.25
CA TYR A 147 17.98 7.50 -21.45
C TYR A 147 18.29 7.93 -20.02
N GLN A 148 17.99 9.18 -19.64
CA GLN A 148 18.28 9.71 -18.31
C GLN A 148 17.13 9.43 -17.34
N ALA A 149 17.11 8.23 -16.77
CA ALA A 149 16.44 7.99 -15.50
C ALA A 149 17.52 7.67 -14.47
N CYS A 150 17.63 8.50 -13.41
CA CYS A 150 18.53 8.24 -12.28
C CYS A 150 18.27 6.84 -11.73
N ILE A 151 19.23 5.95 -11.93
CA ILE A 151 19.32 4.69 -11.22
C ILE A 151 19.82 5.05 -9.82
N PHE A 152 18.90 5.32 -8.89
CA PHE A 152 19.23 5.18 -7.48
C PHE A 152 19.31 3.68 -7.19
N ILE A 153 20.54 3.16 -7.30
CA ILE A 153 20.93 1.93 -6.60
C ILE A 153 21.04 2.34 -5.13
N GLN A 154 20.16 1.80 -4.31
CA GLN A 154 20.33 1.79 -2.86
C GLN A 154 20.59 0.36 -2.44
#